data_AF-A0A957Z5L3-F1
#
_entry.id   AF-A0A957Z5L3-F1
#
_cell.length_a   1.000
_cell.length_b   1.000
_cell.length_c   1.000
_cell.angle_alpha   90.00
_cell.angle_beta   90.00
_cell.angle_gamma   90.00
#
_symmetry.space_group_name_H-M   'P 1'
#
loop_
_entity.id
_entity.type
_entity.pdbx_description
1 polymer ?
#
loop_
_entity_poly.entity_id
_entity_poly.type
_entity_poly.pdbx_seq_one_letter_code
_entity_poly.pdbx_strand_id
1 'polypeptide(L)' 'MNTRARVEGWLRQAFKWLNRYMILHWRLGLGPLGNRAELTGCIMVLTHRGRKSGRLRRTPVNYAIVDGAVYCVA' A
#
# COMPACT_ATOMS: atom_id res chain seq x y z
N MET A 1 30.99 8.91 2.94
CA MET A 1 29.72 8.47 2.32
C MET A 1 28.64 8.44 3.39
N ASN A 2 27.57 9.21 3.20
CA ASN A 2 26.64 9.63 4.26
C ASN A 2 25.69 8.49 4.67
N THR A 3 25.74 8.06 5.94
CA THR A 3 24.96 6.91 6.47
C THR A 3 23.44 7.05 6.25
N ARG A 4 22.93 8.29 6.24
CA ARG A 4 21.52 8.60 5.96
C ARG A 4 21.08 8.19 4.55
N ALA A 5 21.91 8.43 3.53
CA ALA A 5 21.58 8.11 2.14
C ALA A 5 21.46 6.59 1.91
N ARG A 6 22.26 5.79 2.63
CA ARG A 6 22.19 4.32 2.58
C ARG A 6 20.92 3.79 3.23
N VAL A 7 20.52 4.36 4.37
CA VAL A 7 19.29 4.00 5.08
C VAL A 7 18.05 4.36 4.25
N GLU A 8 18.02 5.57 3.66
CA GLU A 8 16.92 5.99 2.78
C GLU A 8 16.77 5.10 1.54
N GLY A 9 17.88 4.75 0.89
CA GLY A 9 17.86 3.83 -0.26
C GLY A 9 17.32 2.44 0.13
N TRP A 10 17.75 1.91 1.27
CA TRP A 10 17.27 0.64 1.80
C TRP A 10 15.78 0.69 2.14
N LEU A 11 15.32 1.74 2.85
CA LEU A 11 13.90 1.92 3.18
C LEU A 11 13.04 1.97 1.91
N ARG A 12 13.45 2.75 0.91
CA ARG A 12 12.72 2.84 -0.37
C ARG A 12 12.59 1.48 -1.05
N GLN A 13 13.66 0.68 -1.01
CA GLN A 13 13.65 -0.64 -1.63
C GLN A 13 12.78 -1.63 -0.83
N ALA A 14 12.86 -1.60 0.50
CA ALA A 14 12.01 -2.39 1.38
C ALA A 14 10.52 -2.05 1.16
N PHE A 15 10.16 -0.77 1.08
CA PHE A 15 8.79 -0.32 0.80
C PHE A 15 8.27 -0.82 -0.55
N LYS A 16 9.10 -0.79 -1.61
CA LYS A 16 8.70 -1.34 -2.92
C LYS A 16 8.39 -2.84 -2.83
N TRP A 17 9.20 -3.58 -2.08
CA TRP A 17 9.04 -5.02 -1.92
C TRP A 17 7.79 -5.36 -1.10
N LEU A 18 7.60 -4.64 0.01
CA LEU A 18 6.41 -4.75 0.87
C LEU A 18 5.13 -4.46 0.09
N ASN A 19 5.10 -3.39 -0.70
CA ASN A 19 3.94 -3.03 -1.53
C ASN A 19 3.56 -4.16 -2.51
N ARG A 20 4.55 -4.82 -3.11
CA ARG A 20 4.32 -5.94 -4.03
C ARG A 20 3.83 -7.19 -3.28
N TYR A 21 4.38 -7.46 -2.09
CA TYR A 21 3.96 -8.56 -1.23
C TYR A 21 2.51 -8.42 -0.77
N MET A 22 2.09 -7.21 -0.41
CA MET A 22 0.72 -6.90 0.00
C MET A 22 -0.28 -7.10 -1.15
N ILE A 23 0.08 -6.73 -2.38
CA ILE A 23 -0.77 -6.99 -3.55
C ILE A 23 -0.90 -8.50 -3.82
N LEU A 24 0.16 -9.27 -3.58
CA LEU A 24 0.11 -10.73 -3.69
C LEU A 24 -0.84 -11.33 -2.65
N HIS A 25 -0.75 -10.89 -1.40
CA HIS A 25 -1.66 -11.32 -0.32
C HIS A 25 -3.12 -11.01 -0.64
N TRP A 26 -3.38 -9.80 -1.14
CA TRP A 26 -4.71 -9.41 -1.59
C TRP A 26 -5.21 -10.29 -2.74
N ARG A 27 -4.37 -10.59 -3.74
CA ARG A 27 -4.72 -11.48 -4.87
C ARG A 27 -5.03 -12.91 -4.44
N LEU A 28 -4.40 -13.40 -3.37
CA LEU A 28 -4.64 -14.72 -2.81
C LEU A 28 -5.89 -14.77 -1.89
N GLY A 29 -6.62 -13.66 -1.74
CA GLY A 29 -7.78 -13.59 -0.84
C GLY A 29 -7.40 -13.51 0.64
N LEU A 30 -6.11 -13.37 0.98
CA LEU A 30 -5.61 -13.24 2.35
C LEU A 30 -5.73 -11.80 2.89
N GLY A 31 -6.40 -10.90 2.15
CA GLY A 31 -6.64 -9.52 2.55
C GLY A 31 -7.26 -9.37 3.95
N PRO A 32 -8.30 -10.14 4.33
CA PRO A 32 -8.88 -10.09 5.67
C PRO A 32 -7.92 -10.51 6.79
N LEU A 33 -6.93 -11.37 6.52
CA LEU A 33 -5.95 -11.79 7.51
C LEU A 33 -4.93 -10.69 7.83
N GLY A 34 -4.64 -9.82 6.85
CA GLY A 34 -3.74 -8.67 7.00
C GLY A 34 -4.45 -7.36 7.40
N ASN A 35 -5.79 -7.30 7.27
CA ASN A 35 -6.62 -6.17 7.68
C ASN A 35 -6.99 -6.29 9.16
N ARG A 36 -5.98 -6.16 10.02
CA ARG A 36 -6.17 -6.02 11.46
C ARG A 36 -6.08 -4.54 11.81
N ALA A 37 -7.23 -3.89 11.93
CA ALA A 37 -7.35 -2.47 12.28
C ALA A 37 -6.49 -2.07 13.49
N GLU A 38 -6.33 -2.99 14.45
CA GLU A 38 -5.57 -2.80 15.70
C GLU A 38 -4.04 -2.85 15.55
N LEU A 39 -3.50 -3.48 14.50
CA LEU A 39 -2.06 -3.70 14.33
C LEU A 39 -1.49 -2.97 13.12
N THR A 40 -2.17 -3.10 11.98
CA THR A 40 -1.68 -2.66 10.67
C THR A 40 -2.59 -1.61 10.04
N GLY A 41 -3.73 -1.31 10.67
CA GLY A 41 -4.79 -0.49 10.08
C GLY A 41 -5.65 -1.27 9.08
N CYS A 42 -6.61 -0.56 8.49
CA CYS A 42 -7.44 -1.09 7.41
C CYS A 42 -6.78 -0.76 6.07
N ILE A 43 -6.40 -1.79 5.31
CA ILE A 43 -5.67 -1.64 4.06
C ILE A 43 -6.58 -2.04 2.89
N MET A 44 -6.72 -1.15 1.92
CA MET A 44 -7.40 -1.42 0.65
C MET A 44 -6.41 -1.37 -0.51
N VAL A 45 -6.72 -2.08 -1.60
CA VAL A 45 -5.94 -1.99 -2.84
C VAL A 45 -6.65 -1.03 -3.80
N LEU A 46 -6.12 0.18 -3.93
CA LEU A 46 -6.60 1.17 -4.89
C LEU A 46 -6.10 0.82 -6.29
N THR A 47 -7.04 0.49 -7.18
CA THR A 47 -6.73 0.31 -8.61
C THR A 47 -7.02 1.62 -9.34
N HIS A 48 -5.98 2.25 -9.89
CA HIS A 48 -6.11 3.53 -10.58
C HIS A 48 -5.32 3.54 -11.89
N ARG A 49 -5.77 4.37 -12.84
CA ARG A 49 -5.07 4.60 -14.11
C ARG A 49 -4.20 5.84 -13.97
N GLY A 50 -2.90 5.72 -14.25
CA GLY A 50 -1.99 6.86 -14.18
C GLY A 50 -2.35 7.93 -15.21
N ARG A 51 -2.61 9.17 -14.78
CA ARG A 51 -3.00 10.29 -15.66
C ARG A 51 -2.05 10.49 -16.85
N LYS A 52 -0.73 10.43 -16.62
CA LYS A 52 0.28 10.65 -17.65
C LYS A 52 0.64 9.38 -18.45
N SER A 53 0.64 8.22 -17.79
CA SER A 53 1.15 6.97 -18.39
C SER A 53 0.06 6.07 -18.94
N GLY A 54 -1.21 6.31 -18.61
CA GLY A 54 -2.34 5.42 -18.95
C GLY A 54 -2.25 4.02 -18.32
N ARG A 55 -1.22 3.73 -17.53
CA ARG A 55 -1.00 2.40 -16.96
C ARG A 55 -1.91 2.15 -15.78
N LEU A 56 -2.49 0.96 -15.73
CA LEU A 56 -3.22 0.47 -14.56
C LEU A 56 -2.21 0.17 -13.44
N ARG A 57 -2.42 0.77 -12.27
CA ARG A 57 -1.61 0.55 -11.07
C ARG A 57 -2.50 0.09 -9.94
N ARG A 58 -1.97 -0.79 -9.09
CA ARG A 58 -2.62 -1.29 -7.87
C ARG A 58 -1.73 -0.88 -6.72
N THR A 59 -2.25 -0.09 -5.80
CA THR A 59 -1.48 0.47 -4.69
C THR A 59 -2.21 0.13 -3.39
N PRO A 60 -1.57 -0.57 -2.45
CA PRO A 60 -2.11 -0.72 -1.11
C PRO A 60 -2.09 0.64 -0.40
N VAL A 61 -3.22 1.07 0.12
CA VAL A 61 -3.38 2.33 0.85
C VAL A 61 -4.19 2.08 2.12
N ASN A 62 -3.92 2.88 3.15
CA ASN A 62 -4.76 2.88 4.33
C ASN A 62 -6.09 3.55 4.00
N TYR A 63 -7.18 2.98 4.50
CA TYR A 63 -8.50 3.55 4.36
C TYR A 63 -9.25 3.61 5.70
N ALA A 64 -10.21 4.52 5.76
CA ALA A 64 -11.19 4.64 6.83
C ALA A 64 -12.58 4.80 6.22
N ILE A 65 -13.60 4.29 6.89
CA ILE A 65 -14.99 4.52 6.54
C ILE A 65 -15.55 5.49 7.57
N VAL A 66 -15.94 6.69 7.13
CA VAL A 66 -16.51 7.74 7.98
C VAL A 66 -17.81 8.18 7.32
N ASP A 67 -18.91 8.11 8.07
CA ASP A 67 -20.26 8.48 7.59
C ASP A 67 -20.67 7.80 6.26
N GLY A 68 -20.26 6.54 6.07
CA GLY A 68 -20.53 5.76 4.86
C GLY A 68 -19.65 6.12 3.65
N ALA A 69 -18.77 7.11 3.78
CA ALA A 69 -17.78 7.46 2.78
C ALA A 69 -16.43 6.77 3.06
N VAL A 70 -15.76 6.34 1.99
CA VAL A 70 -14.42 5.73 2.06
C VAL A 70 -13.37 6.82 1.87
N TYR A 71 -12.56 7.05 2.90
CA TYR A 71 -11.40 7.93 2.90
C TYR A 71 -10.14 7.09 2.76
N CYS A 72 -9.18 7.52 1.94
CA CYS A 72 -7.89 6.85 1.82
C CYS A 72 -6.72 7.84 1.84
N VAL A 73 -5.58 7.41 2.37
CA VAL A 73 -4.34 8.20 2.41
C VAL A 73 -3.33 7.57 1.46
N ALA A 74 -2.89 8.35 0.45
CA ALA A 74 -2.04 7.90 -0.65
C ALA A 74 -0.89 8.89 -0.92
#